data_AF-A0AA39JQ93-F1
#
_entry.id   AF-A0AA39JQ93-F1
#
_cell.length_a   1.000
_cell.length_b   1.000
_cell.length_c   1.000
_cell.angle_alpha   90.00
_cell.angle_beta   90.00
_cell.angle_gamma   90.00
#
_symmetry.space_group_name_H-M   'P 1'
#
loop_
_entity.id
_entity.type
_entity.pdbx_description
1 polymer ?
#
loop_
_entity_poly.entity_id
_entity_poly.type
_entity_poly.pdbx_seq_one_letter_code
_entity_poly.pdbx_strand_id
1 'polypeptide(L)'
;MSGLDATKSPADLSKKKESLQKLTDQRRAKAWEVHRWPLVKMVARKRTRIHLPASYMAKDGETTRIVYPGSDINQLVHIHYLKQWDGGGVAANFVHADGIDSKRNEYLGPDPRVAGYWFDDDDEIHVKWWDGFLKDQWMDSEKWSVEVVWDGEKWTEK
;
A
#
# COMPACT_ATOMS: atom_id res chain seq x y z
N MET A 1 -7.74 39.86 18.70
CA MET A 1 -6.30 39.57 18.62
C MET A 1 -6.05 38.90 17.29
N SER A 2 -5.30 39.59 16.43
CA SER A 2 -5.05 39.23 15.03
C SER A 2 -4.21 37.95 14.96
N GLY A 3 -4.80 36.84 14.50
CA GLY A 3 -4.07 35.63 14.15
C GLY A 3 -3.34 35.88 12.84
N LEU A 4 -2.03 36.08 12.93
CA LEU A 4 -1.14 36.19 11.78
C LEU A 4 -1.24 34.91 10.95
N ASP A 5 -1.97 34.99 9.85
CA ASP A 5 -1.79 34.11 8.70
C ASP A 5 -0.36 34.36 8.18
N ALA A 6 0.60 33.62 8.73
CA ALA A 6 1.96 33.60 8.24
C ALA A 6 1.92 32.97 6.84
N THR A 7 1.77 33.81 5.82
CA THR A 7 2.02 33.46 4.42
C THR A 7 3.40 32.82 4.34
N LYS A 8 3.43 31.49 4.26
CA LYS A 8 4.65 30.68 4.21
C LYS A 8 5.52 31.19 3.07
N SER A 9 6.78 31.48 3.35
CA SER A 9 7.67 32.05 2.33
C SER A 9 7.80 31.08 1.14
N PRO A 10 8.02 31.57 -0.09
CA PRO A 10 8.26 30.70 -1.25
C PRO A 10 9.39 29.69 -1.03
N ALA A 11 10.40 30.04 -0.23
CA ALA A 11 11.49 29.15 0.16
C ALA A 11 11.03 27.98 1.05
N ASP A 12 10.06 28.20 1.94
CA ASP A 12 9.50 27.15 2.81
C ASP A 12 8.60 26.19 2.02
N LEU A 13 7.85 26.71 1.04
CA LEU A 13 7.04 25.90 0.14
C LEU A 13 7.89 25.03 -0.78
N SER A 14 9.01 25.56 -1.31
CA SER A 14 9.96 24.78 -2.12
C SER A 14 10.59 23.64 -1.32
N LYS A 15 11.09 23.94 -0.11
CA LYS A 15 11.68 22.92 0.79
C LYS A 15 10.66 21.84 1.19
N LYS A 16 9.40 22.23 1.43
CA LYS A 16 8.31 21.28 1.69
C LYS A 16 8.11 20.35 0.48
N LYS A 17 8.04 20.91 -0.72
CA LYS A 17 7.85 20.14 -1.96
C LYS A 17 9.01 19.18 -2.23
N GLU A 18 10.25 19.64 -2.05
CA GLU A 18 11.44 18.79 -2.20
C GLU A 18 11.46 17.64 -1.19
N SER A 19 11.10 17.93 0.06
CA SER A 19 11.05 16.90 1.12
C SER A 19 9.95 15.88 0.84
N LEU A 20 8.78 16.34 0.41
CA LEU A 20 7.67 15.49 -0.02
C LEU A 20 8.08 14.57 -1.18
N GLN A 21 8.75 15.13 -2.20
CA GLN A 21 9.25 14.37 -3.33
C GLN A 21 10.26 13.31 -2.89
N LYS A 22 11.24 13.68 -2.06
CA LYS A 22 12.23 12.75 -1.52
C LYS A 22 11.59 11.61 -0.73
N LEU A 23 10.63 11.90 0.14
CA LEU A 23 9.93 10.87 0.92
C LEU A 23 9.08 9.96 0.03
N THR A 24 8.41 10.53 -0.96
CA THR A 24 7.65 9.75 -1.95
C THR A 24 8.57 8.82 -2.75
N ASP A 25 9.71 9.31 -3.21
CA ASP A 25 10.67 8.50 -3.96
C ASP A 25 11.32 7.42 -3.08
N GLN A 26 11.58 7.71 -1.81
CA GLN A 26 12.02 6.70 -0.85
C GLN A 26 10.98 5.61 -0.61
N ARG A 27 9.69 5.97 -0.52
CA ARG A 27 8.59 5.00 -0.41
C ARG A 27 8.53 4.11 -1.64
N ARG A 28 8.60 4.69 -2.84
CA ARG A 28 8.63 3.96 -4.11
C ARG A 28 9.83 3.02 -4.20
N ALA A 29 11.02 3.48 -3.82
CA ALA A 29 12.23 2.68 -3.85
C ALA A 29 12.20 1.49 -2.87
N LYS A 30 11.47 1.61 -1.75
CA LYS A 30 11.29 0.54 -0.77
C LYS A 30 10.10 -0.37 -1.08
N ALA A 31 9.21 0.02 -1.99
CA ALA A 31 8.03 -0.75 -2.33
C ALA A 31 8.43 -2.04 -3.07
N TRP A 32 7.97 -3.17 -2.58
CA TRP A 32 8.31 -4.48 -3.14
C TRP A 32 7.16 -5.04 -3.97
N GLU A 33 7.50 -5.70 -5.07
CA GLU A 33 6.55 -6.32 -6.01
C GLU A 33 5.84 -7.50 -5.35
N VAL A 34 4.50 -7.51 -5.34
CA VAL A 34 3.75 -8.54 -4.61
C VAL A 34 3.98 -9.95 -5.12
N HIS A 35 4.25 -10.11 -6.41
CA HIS A 35 4.53 -11.39 -7.02
C HIS A 35 5.93 -11.93 -6.68
N ARG A 36 6.81 -11.14 -6.03
CA ARG A 36 8.12 -11.57 -5.56
C ARG A 36 8.13 -11.79 -4.05
N TRP A 37 8.94 -12.75 -3.61
CA TRP A 37 9.08 -13.02 -2.19
C TRP A 37 9.66 -11.79 -1.46
N PRO A 38 9.04 -11.35 -0.35
CA PRO A 38 9.52 -10.18 0.37
C PRO A 38 10.85 -10.46 1.08
N LEU A 39 11.82 -9.56 0.92
CA LEU A 39 13.15 -9.67 1.53
C LEU A 39 13.21 -9.12 2.96
N VAL A 40 12.31 -8.19 3.28
CA VAL A 40 12.22 -7.55 4.59
C VAL A 40 11.09 -8.22 5.37
N LYS A 41 11.31 -8.51 6.65
CA LYS A 41 10.28 -9.03 7.53
C LYS A 41 9.54 -7.89 8.22
N MET A 42 8.23 -8.02 8.38
CA MET A 42 7.45 -7.15 9.24
C MET A 42 6.66 -7.98 10.23
N VAL A 43 7.16 -8.06 11.47
CA VAL A 43 6.58 -8.93 12.50
C VAL A 43 5.46 -8.21 13.22
N ALA A 44 4.26 -8.79 13.22
CA ALA A 44 3.14 -8.30 14.01
C ALA A 44 3.45 -8.41 15.51
N ARG A 45 3.29 -7.32 16.26
CA ARG A 45 3.62 -7.29 17.71
C ARG A 45 2.48 -7.77 18.59
N LYS A 46 1.24 -7.59 18.15
CA LYS A 46 0.02 -7.99 18.86
C LYS A 46 -0.95 -8.66 17.90
N ARG A 47 -1.99 -9.26 18.46
CA ARG A 47 -3.10 -9.81 17.68
C ARG A 47 -3.86 -8.64 17.07
N THR A 48 -4.06 -8.68 15.76
CA THR A 48 -4.81 -7.65 15.03
C THR A 48 -5.46 -8.27 13.79
N ARG A 49 -6.14 -7.45 13.00
CA ARG A 49 -6.69 -7.78 11.69
C ARG A 49 -5.89 -7.09 10.60
N ILE A 50 -5.86 -7.68 9.41
CA ILE A 50 -5.32 -7.07 8.19
C ILE A 50 -6.38 -7.06 7.10
N HIS A 51 -6.55 -5.90 6.47
CA HIS A 51 -7.43 -5.69 5.33
C HIS A 51 -6.68 -6.01 4.05
N LEU A 52 -7.23 -6.94 3.25
CA LEU A 52 -6.64 -7.41 2.01
C LEU A 52 -7.64 -7.18 0.88
N PRO A 53 -7.54 -6.03 0.17
CA PRO A 53 -8.39 -5.72 -0.98
C PRO A 53 -8.40 -6.84 -2.03
N ALA A 54 -9.56 -7.13 -2.59
CA ALA A 54 -9.73 -8.09 -3.68
C ALA A 54 -9.20 -7.55 -5.02
N SER A 55 -9.31 -6.24 -5.22
CA SER A 55 -8.90 -5.56 -6.44
C SER A 55 -8.41 -4.14 -6.18
N TYR A 56 -7.95 -3.48 -7.24
CA TYR A 56 -7.48 -2.11 -7.24
C TYR A 56 -8.51 -1.17 -6.62
N MET A 57 -8.10 -0.44 -5.57
CA MET A 57 -8.97 0.43 -4.77
C MET A 57 -10.15 -0.32 -4.14
N ALA A 58 -9.97 -1.60 -3.80
CA ALA A 58 -10.95 -2.44 -3.12
C ALA A 58 -12.36 -2.46 -3.77
N LYS A 59 -12.44 -2.28 -5.10
CA LYS A 59 -13.74 -2.19 -5.82
C LYS A 59 -14.57 -3.45 -5.73
N ASP A 60 -13.90 -4.59 -5.67
CA ASP A 60 -14.53 -5.92 -5.54
C ASP A 60 -14.55 -6.39 -4.08
N GLY A 61 -14.42 -5.45 -3.14
CA GLY A 61 -14.39 -5.68 -1.70
C GLY A 61 -13.02 -6.01 -1.15
N GLU A 62 -13.01 -6.52 0.08
CA GLU A 62 -11.82 -6.85 0.84
C GLU A 62 -12.02 -8.12 1.67
N THR A 63 -10.93 -8.81 1.96
CA THR A 63 -10.91 -9.92 2.91
C THR A 63 -10.13 -9.51 4.14
N THR A 64 -10.77 -9.52 5.30
CA THR A 64 -10.08 -9.32 6.57
C THR A 64 -9.50 -10.64 7.09
N ARG A 65 -8.25 -10.63 7.56
CA ARG A 65 -7.63 -11.81 8.21
C ARG A 65 -7.09 -11.47 9.59
N ILE A 66 -7.22 -12.42 10.51
CA ILE A 66 -6.57 -12.33 11.82
C ILE A 66 -5.08 -12.55 11.65
N VAL A 67 -4.27 -11.64 12.19
CA VAL A 67 -2.81 -11.73 12.30
C VAL A 67 -2.45 -11.95 13.76
N TYR A 68 -1.72 -13.02 14.04
CA TYR A 68 -1.25 -13.33 15.39
C TYR A 68 0.11 -12.67 15.68
N PRO A 69 0.42 -12.34 16.95
CA PRO A 69 1.75 -11.89 17.34
C PRO A 69 2.84 -12.83 16.82
N GLY A 70 3.94 -12.27 16.32
CA GLY A 70 5.06 -13.03 15.75
C GLY A 70 4.91 -13.39 14.27
N SER A 71 3.73 -13.19 13.67
CA SER A 71 3.52 -13.45 12.23
C SER A 71 4.26 -12.42 11.38
N ASP A 72 4.88 -12.86 10.28
CA ASP A 72 5.45 -11.96 9.26
C ASP A 72 4.36 -11.49 8.29
N ILE A 73 3.97 -10.22 8.44
CA ILE A 73 2.91 -9.57 7.67
C ILE A 73 3.24 -9.57 6.17
N ASN A 74 4.50 -9.32 5.81
CA ASN A 74 4.91 -9.30 4.40
C ASN A 74 4.71 -10.66 3.74
N GLN A 75 5.10 -11.75 4.42
CA GLN A 75 4.88 -13.10 3.90
C GLN A 75 3.39 -13.44 3.84
N LEU A 76 2.61 -13.04 4.83
CA LEU A 76 1.16 -13.25 4.84
C LEU A 76 0.50 -12.59 3.63
N VAL A 77 0.85 -11.34 3.33
CA VAL A 77 0.36 -10.59 2.17
C VAL A 77 0.79 -11.28 0.88
N HIS A 78 2.07 -11.61 0.72
CA HIS A 78 2.58 -12.31 -0.45
C HIS A 78 1.84 -13.63 -0.72
N ILE A 79 1.73 -14.48 0.31
CA ILE A 79 1.04 -15.77 0.23
C ILE A 79 -0.45 -15.57 -0.07
N HIS A 80 -1.10 -14.56 0.51
CA HIS A 80 -2.50 -14.26 0.19
C HIS A 80 -2.65 -13.96 -1.30
N TYR A 81 -1.81 -13.09 -1.84
CA TYR A 81 -1.99 -12.57 -3.19
C TYR A 81 -1.47 -13.47 -4.31
N LEU A 82 -0.60 -14.43 -3.99
CA LEU A 82 -0.22 -15.50 -4.92
C LEU A 82 -1.25 -16.62 -5.06
N LYS A 83 -2.26 -16.68 -4.18
CA LYS A 83 -3.34 -17.66 -4.32
C LYS A 83 -4.19 -17.33 -5.54
N GLN A 84 -4.87 -18.36 -6.04
CA GLN A 84 -5.87 -18.22 -7.08
C GLN A 84 -7.07 -17.40 -6.56
N TRP A 85 -7.72 -16.72 -7.50
CA TRP A 85 -8.93 -15.95 -7.25
C TRP A 85 -10.12 -16.60 -7.96
N ASP A 86 -11.00 -17.24 -7.20
CA ASP A 86 -12.18 -17.89 -7.75
C ASP A 86 -13.29 -16.90 -8.16
N GLY A 87 -13.12 -15.60 -7.85
CA GLY A 87 -14.07 -14.54 -8.19
C GLY A 87 -13.87 -13.91 -9.57
N GLY A 88 -12.85 -14.36 -10.32
CA GLY A 88 -12.60 -13.94 -11.68
C GLY A 88 -13.43 -14.79 -12.62
N GLY A 89 -14.32 -14.16 -13.39
CA GLY A 89 -15.06 -14.87 -14.44
C GLY A 89 -14.11 -15.67 -15.33
N VAL A 90 -14.54 -16.84 -15.78
CA VAL A 90 -13.76 -17.77 -16.62
C VAL A 90 -13.30 -17.03 -17.88
N ALA A 91 -12.07 -16.55 -17.90
CA ALA A 91 -11.44 -16.08 -19.13
C ALA A 91 -11.08 -17.32 -19.95
N ALA A 92 -11.58 -17.38 -21.19
CA ALA A 92 -11.28 -18.50 -22.09
C ALA A 92 -9.77 -18.55 -22.37
N ASN A 93 -9.13 -19.66 -22.01
CA ASN A 93 -7.77 -19.97 -22.42
C ASN A 93 -7.81 -20.60 -23.81
N PHE A 94 -7.21 -19.95 -24.82
CA PHE A 94 -7.19 -20.43 -26.21
C PHE A 94 -5.99 -21.34 -26.53
N VAL A 95 -5.15 -21.65 -25.54
CA VAL A 95 -3.90 -22.41 -25.69
C VAL A 95 -3.95 -23.75 -24.94
N HIS A 96 -4.66 -23.82 -23.81
CA HIS A 96 -4.89 -25.06 -23.06
C HIS A 96 -6.32 -25.08 -22.50
N ALA A 97 -6.90 -26.27 -22.30
CA ALA A 97 -8.25 -26.42 -21.75
C ALA A 97 -8.38 -25.96 -20.28
N ASP A 98 -7.26 -25.80 -19.60
CA ASP A 98 -7.20 -25.29 -18.23
C ASP A 98 -7.32 -23.77 -18.27
N GLY A 99 -8.25 -23.20 -17.50
CA GLY A 99 -8.39 -21.74 -17.38
C GLY A 99 -7.06 -21.08 -17.02
N ILE A 100 -6.88 -19.82 -17.43
CA ILE A 100 -5.81 -19.01 -16.84
C ILE A 100 -6.24 -18.77 -15.40
N ASP A 101 -5.63 -19.48 -14.47
CA ASP A 101 -5.87 -19.29 -13.04
C ASP A 101 -5.30 -17.94 -12.60
N SER A 102 -6.12 -16.90 -12.73
CA SER A 102 -5.75 -15.56 -12.33
C SER A 102 -5.47 -15.50 -10.84
N LYS A 103 -4.27 -15.06 -10.50
CA LYS A 103 -3.87 -14.83 -9.11
C LYS A 103 -4.50 -13.54 -8.60
N ARG A 104 -4.74 -13.46 -7.29
CA ARG A 104 -5.35 -12.26 -6.68
C ARG A 104 -4.55 -11.00 -6.95
N ASN A 105 -3.22 -11.10 -7.03
CA ASN A 105 -2.37 -9.94 -7.31
C ASN A 105 -2.66 -9.30 -8.68
N GLU A 106 -3.20 -10.03 -9.65
CA GLU A 106 -3.47 -9.51 -11.00
C GLU A 106 -4.63 -8.50 -11.02
N TYR A 107 -5.49 -8.53 -9.99
CA TYR A 107 -6.63 -7.61 -9.86
C TYR A 107 -6.28 -6.31 -9.12
N LEU A 108 -5.09 -6.22 -8.53
CA LEU A 108 -4.65 -5.06 -7.76
C LEU A 108 -4.08 -3.92 -8.61
N GLY A 109 -3.87 -4.17 -9.89
CA GLY A 109 -3.24 -3.25 -10.83
C GLY A 109 -2.18 -3.94 -11.70
N PRO A 110 -1.67 -3.25 -12.73
CA PRO A 110 -0.65 -3.79 -13.64
C PRO A 110 0.74 -3.99 -13.02
N ASP A 111 1.14 -3.23 -11.99
CA ASP A 111 2.40 -3.46 -11.26
C ASP A 111 2.23 -3.19 -9.75
N PRO A 112 1.50 -4.04 -9.02
CA PRO A 112 1.16 -3.81 -7.63
C PRO A 112 2.33 -4.09 -6.70
N ARG A 113 2.69 -3.07 -5.92
CA ARG A 113 3.78 -3.09 -4.94
C ARG A 113 3.28 -2.68 -3.57
N VAL A 114 3.78 -3.34 -2.53
CA VAL A 114 3.50 -2.97 -1.14
C VAL A 114 4.51 -1.89 -0.72
N ALA A 115 4.02 -0.67 -0.50
CA ALA A 115 4.80 0.48 -0.06
C ALA A 115 4.90 0.59 1.47
N GLY A 116 4.08 -0.18 2.20
CA GLY A 116 4.08 -0.26 3.64
C GLY A 116 2.71 -0.58 4.19
N TYR A 117 2.51 -0.22 5.45
CA TYR A 117 1.27 -0.49 6.18
C TYR A 117 0.87 0.74 6.97
N TRP A 118 -0.43 0.93 7.11
CA TRP A 118 -1.03 1.88 8.04
C TRP A 118 -1.76 1.11 9.13
N PHE A 119 -1.76 1.65 10.33
CA PHE A 119 -2.47 1.11 11.49
C PHE A 119 -3.54 2.14 11.84
N ASP A 120 -4.79 1.71 11.85
CA ASP A 120 -5.92 2.57 12.23
C ASP A 120 -6.01 2.73 13.76
N ASP A 121 -7.05 3.41 14.23
CA ASP A 121 -7.28 3.67 15.65
C ASP A 121 -7.57 2.37 16.45
N ASP A 122 -8.01 1.30 15.78
CA ASP A 122 -8.23 -0.04 16.34
C ASP A 122 -7.00 -0.97 16.15
N ASP A 123 -5.88 -0.41 15.66
CA ASP A 123 -4.63 -1.08 15.29
C ASP A 123 -4.76 -2.13 14.18
N GLU A 124 -5.80 -2.05 13.37
CA GLU A 124 -5.99 -2.87 12.16
C GLU A 124 -5.05 -2.42 11.06
N ILE A 125 -4.56 -3.41 10.31
CA ILE A 125 -3.50 -3.22 9.34
C ILE A 125 -4.13 -2.99 7.98
N HIS A 126 -3.85 -1.84 7.39
CA HIS A 126 -4.18 -1.50 6.01
C HIS A 126 -2.92 -1.50 5.16
N VAL A 127 -2.99 -2.12 3.98
CA VAL A 127 -1.84 -2.19 3.07
C VAL A 127 -1.76 -0.90 2.26
N LYS A 128 -0.62 -0.20 2.34
CA LYS A 128 -0.32 0.93 1.45
C LYS A 128 0.23 0.40 0.14
N TRP A 129 -0.51 0.61 -0.94
CA TRP A 129 -0.13 0.18 -2.27
C TRP A 129 0.54 1.28 -3.08
N TRP A 130 1.47 0.88 -3.92
CA TRP A 130 2.02 1.64 -5.03
C TRP A 130 1.90 0.80 -6.29
N ASP A 131 1.32 1.35 -7.34
CA ASP A 131 1.36 0.72 -8.67
C ASP A 131 2.45 1.38 -9.51
N GLY A 132 3.46 0.60 -9.89
CA GLY A 132 4.62 1.12 -10.63
C GLY A 132 4.31 1.56 -12.07
N PHE A 133 3.29 0.96 -12.69
CA PHE A 133 2.89 1.27 -14.06
C PHE A 133 1.92 2.46 -14.12
N LEU A 134 0.88 2.46 -13.28
CA LEU A 134 -0.07 3.57 -13.14
C LEU A 134 0.54 4.79 -12.45
N LYS A 135 1.65 4.60 -11.74
CA LYS A 135 2.33 5.62 -10.91
C LYS A 135 1.42 6.20 -9.83
N ASP A 136 0.61 5.34 -9.23
CA ASP A 136 -0.45 5.71 -8.32
C ASP A 136 -0.31 5.04 -6.94
N GLN A 137 -0.66 5.78 -5.89
CA GLN A 137 -0.66 5.32 -4.50
C GLN A 137 -2.10 5.15 -4.01
N TRP A 138 -2.43 4.01 -3.43
CA TRP A 138 -3.79 3.74 -2.94
C TRP A 138 -3.79 2.82 -1.70
N MET A 139 -4.84 2.94 -0.90
CA MET A 139 -5.07 2.22 0.35
C MET A 139 -6.59 2.12 0.50
N ASP A 140 -7.08 0.91 0.76
CA ASP A 140 -8.52 0.61 0.78
C ASP A 140 -9.20 1.11 -0.51
N SER A 141 -10.24 1.94 -0.41
CA SER A 141 -10.95 2.53 -1.56
C SER A 141 -10.41 3.88 -2.04
N GLU A 142 -9.33 4.38 -1.45
CA GLU A 142 -8.90 5.75 -1.63
C GLU A 142 -7.46 5.87 -2.15
N LYS A 143 -7.18 7.03 -2.75
CA LYS A 143 -5.80 7.44 -3.04
C LYS A 143 -5.21 8.00 -1.77
N TRP A 144 -4.01 7.55 -1.41
CA TRP A 144 -3.25 8.20 -0.34
C TRP A 144 -2.08 8.98 -0.91
N SER A 145 -1.64 9.98 -0.15
CA SER A 145 -0.45 10.74 -0.45
C SER A 145 0.42 10.81 0.79
N VAL A 146 1.73 11.00 0.59
CA VAL A 146 2.62 11.31 1.70
C VAL A 146 2.28 12.71 2.18
N GLU A 147 1.97 12.86 3.47
CA GLU A 147 1.86 14.18 4.10
C GLU A 147 3.13 14.48 4.87
N VAL A 148 3.59 15.73 4.81
CA VAL A 148 4.78 16.17 5.55
C VAL A 148 4.44 17.27 6.54
N VAL A 149 4.95 17.13 7.75
CA VAL A 149 4.84 18.09 8.86
C VAL A 149 6.23 18.59 9.23
N TRP A 150 6.32 19.85 9.65
CA TRP A 150 7.57 20.42 10.16
C TRP A 150 7.70 20.09 11.64
N ASP A 151 8.78 19.41 12.03
CA ASP A 151 9.03 19.02 13.43
C ASP A 151 9.85 20.05 14.23
N GLY A 152 10.28 21.15 13.58
CA GLY A 152 11.19 22.13 14.16
C GLY A 152 12.56 22.14 13.48
N GLU A 153 12.99 21.01 12.91
CA GLU A 153 14.31 20.83 12.29
C GLU A 153 14.23 20.37 10.84
N LYS A 154 13.27 19.51 10.52
CA LYS A 154 13.07 18.94 9.18
C LYS A 154 11.60 18.66 8.89
N TRP A 155 11.30 18.49 7.60
CA TRP A 155 10.00 17.97 7.17
C TRP A 155 10.01 16.44 7.36
N THR A 156 9.12 15.94 8.20
CA THR A 156 8.91 14.51 8.48
C THR A 156 7.56 14.05 7.94
N GLU A 157 7.42 12.75 7.68
CA GLU A 157 6.11 12.16 7.37
C GLU A 157 5.19 12.32 8.58
N LYS A 158 3.95 12.72 8.33
CA LYS A 158 2.91 12.89 9.36
C LYS A 158 2.46 11.56 9.96
#